data_AF-D8U994-F1
#
_entry.id   AF-D8U994-F1
#
_cell.length_a   1.000
_cell.length_b   1.000
_cell.length_c   1.000
_cell.angle_alpha   90.00
_cell.angle_beta   90.00
_cell.angle_gamma   90.00
#
_symmetry.space_group_name_H-M   'P 1'
#
loop_
_entity.id
_entity.type
_entity.pdbx_description
1 polymer ?
#
loop_
_entity_poly.entity_id
_entity_poly.type
_entity_poly.pdbx_seq_one_letter_code
_entity_poly.pdbx_strand_id
1 'polypeptide(L)'
;MANGWGPLAGVCMLLLFLAGSWPRHESRIASTAQTLIDPATARYDNFNPVDAKLKHGARTPLNTIYNFDGVNWTHCRDHYQTHAYSPSSRARGVEVELHDENGHPQPPPILDANTPVLPGGCRQGTLTEAGYRMAVDVGTWLRNRYVTSAGSDATGGFLPDMEPRGWDPEVATLRTTPIRRTIATLRGVLTGLWPRLAPSNQQQQQRRRTLATATAVTGVEASLPVLPVLPVGASLEPLEIMYGSNNTCARLGPLHEAMQRDLDAADARNTELPRLNQLVAEALGLDTNTSILWPKLYDHLAAMIADGAPLPPGASREVLDIVWAQAERHEASIIAPSADLCAAMGPGGDGGGGGGGAGGSSSSARRRRCREELRLGIGMLVQRLLQNMDASVAQAELPSSSSPSPSRLYLFSGHDSSVMPLLAVLGQPARAWPPFASHLVFELWQAASRQQLRTAALGRRGVLAAEAGPGAQSSSSLPLSYSSSYSSSGSDYWVRVLYNGAPLVVPRLSNTDGWIPLGLLRKHVLLPYAIGPAEHTAACSRVDISDLYDDSDDSDPRAPSLSSIKVGGGGGKRSTAARARERLSRHATL
;
A
#
# COMPACT_ATOMS: atom_id res chain seq x y z
N MET A 1 1.19 -13.96 -21.09
CA MET A 1 -0.09 -14.00 -21.82
C MET A 1 -0.64 -12.57 -21.96
N ALA A 2 -0.02 -11.72 -22.78
CA ALA A 2 -0.20 -10.25 -22.68
C ALA A 2 -1.18 -9.61 -23.70
N ASN A 3 -1.56 -10.32 -24.76
CA ASN A 3 -2.14 -9.70 -25.97
C ASN A 3 -3.68 -9.64 -26.00
N GLY A 4 -4.36 -9.42 -24.87
CA GLY A 4 -5.83 -9.54 -24.77
C GLY A 4 -6.57 -8.42 -24.02
N TRP A 5 -5.86 -7.42 -23.50
CA TRP A 5 -6.44 -6.36 -22.67
C TRP A 5 -6.74 -5.09 -23.49
N GLY A 6 -7.81 -4.38 -23.12
CA GLY A 6 -8.17 -3.09 -23.70
C GLY A 6 -7.37 -1.94 -23.08
N PRO A 7 -7.69 -0.68 -23.42
CA PRO A 7 -7.08 0.48 -22.79
C PRO A 7 -7.37 0.51 -21.28
N LEU A 8 -6.42 1.07 -20.52
CA LEU A 8 -6.58 1.34 -19.10
C LEU A 8 -7.67 2.39 -18.90
N ALA A 9 -8.69 2.08 -18.10
CA ALA A 9 -9.89 2.93 -17.92
C ALA A 9 -9.75 3.92 -16.74
N GLY A 10 -8.88 3.61 -15.77
CA GLY A 10 -8.58 4.48 -14.64
C GLY A 10 -7.44 3.93 -13.79
N VAL A 11 -6.80 4.78 -12.98
CA VAL A 11 -5.81 4.34 -11.97
C VAL A 11 -6.17 4.92 -10.61
N CYS A 12 -6.68 4.06 -9.73
CA CYS A 12 -6.92 4.39 -8.33
C CYS A 12 -5.68 4.02 -7.52
N MET A 13 -4.93 5.01 -7.05
CA MET A 13 -3.55 4.79 -6.61
C MET A 13 -3.32 5.20 -5.15
N LEU A 14 -2.66 4.32 -4.40
CA LEU A 14 -2.25 4.57 -3.02
C LEU A 14 -0.74 4.34 -2.89
N LEU A 15 0.06 5.39 -3.13
CA LEU A 15 1.39 5.24 -3.74
C LEU A 15 2.61 5.33 -2.85
N LEU A 16 3.25 4.17 -2.65
CA LEU A 16 4.42 3.98 -1.80
C LEU A 16 5.53 3.10 -2.57
N PHE A 17 5.92 1.81 -2.29
CA PHE A 17 6.57 0.64 -3.05
C PHE A 17 7.97 0.04 -2.60
N LEU A 18 8.46 -1.17 -3.01
CA LEU A 18 9.91 -1.55 -3.19
C LEU A 18 10.30 -3.00 -3.68
N ALA A 19 11.21 -3.17 -4.67
CA ALA A 19 11.65 -4.49 -5.19
C ALA A 19 13.03 -4.51 -5.90
N GLY A 20 13.66 -5.69 -5.94
CA GLY A 20 14.83 -6.07 -6.78
C GLY A 20 14.56 -7.27 -7.71
N SER A 21 15.51 -7.61 -8.59
CA SER A 21 15.32 -8.53 -9.75
C SER A 21 16.09 -9.87 -9.65
N TRP A 22 15.67 -10.89 -10.42
CA TRP A 22 16.21 -12.26 -10.38
C TRP A 22 16.59 -12.80 -11.79
N PRO A 23 17.70 -13.55 -11.96
CA PRO A 23 18.06 -14.22 -13.23
C PRO A 23 17.24 -15.50 -13.55
N ARG A 24 17.37 -16.04 -14.76
CA ARG A 24 16.51 -17.11 -15.32
C ARG A 24 17.10 -18.54 -15.24
N HIS A 25 16.19 -19.53 -15.33
CA HIS A 25 16.41 -21.00 -15.43
C HIS A 25 16.99 -21.66 -14.15
N GLU A 26 16.64 -22.90 -13.77
CA GLU A 26 15.91 -23.97 -14.48
C GLU A 26 14.99 -24.80 -13.55
N SER A 27 14.24 -25.76 -14.12
CA SER A 27 13.09 -26.46 -13.53
C SER A 27 13.38 -27.53 -12.45
N ARG A 28 12.51 -27.62 -11.43
CA ARG A 28 11.77 -28.85 -11.00
C ARG A 28 10.70 -28.54 -9.94
N ILE A 29 9.63 -29.33 -9.91
CA ILE A 29 8.41 -29.08 -9.12
C ILE A 29 8.49 -29.76 -7.74
N ALA A 30 8.36 -28.98 -6.66
CA ALA A 30 8.02 -29.47 -5.31
C ALA A 30 7.33 -28.37 -4.47
N SER A 31 6.21 -28.74 -3.82
CA SER A 31 5.44 -28.02 -2.78
C SER A 31 5.73 -26.52 -2.52
N THR A 32 5.10 -25.62 -3.28
CA THR A 32 5.31 -24.16 -3.23
C THR A 32 4.65 -23.41 -2.06
N ALA A 33 4.24 -24.09 -0.99
CA ALA A 33 3.62 -23.46 0.19
C ALA A 33 4.62 -23.15 1.33
N GLN A 34 5.87 -23.62 1.23
CA GLN A 34 6.79 -23.70 2.38
C GLN A 34 8.18 -23.10 2.09
N THR A 35 8.31 -22.29 1.04
CA THR A 35 9.60 -21.72 0.57
C THR A 35 9.51 -20.24 0.18
N LEU A 36 8.42 -19.55 0.55
CA LEU A 36 8.26 -18.11 0.34
C LEU A 36 8.80 -17.35 1.56
N ILE A 37 10.12 -17.15 1.55
CA ILE A 37 10.99 -16.60 2.61
C ILE A 37 11.50 -17.70 3.57
N ASP A 38 12.63 -18.30 3.19
CA ASP A 38 13.60 -18.87 4.14
C ASP A 38 14.44 -17.69 4.70
N PRO A 39 14.49 -17.46 6.03
CA PRO A 39 15.28 -16.37 6.61
C PRO A 39 16.78 -16.42 6.25
N ALA A 40 17.34 -17.59 5.95
CA ALA A 40 18.72 -17.73 5.47
C ALA A 40 18.92 -17.21 4.02
N THR A 41 17.85 -17.03 3.24
CA THR A 41 17.93 -16.59 1.84
C THR A 41 17.66 -15.09 1.63
N ALA A 42 17.19 -14.39 2.66
CA ALA A 42 17.28 -12.93 2.70
C ALA A 42 18.77 -12.55 2.82
N ARG A 43 19.42 -12.31 1.69
CA ARG A 43 20.81 -11.82 1.62
C ARG A 43 20.82 -10.32 1.87
N TYR A 44 21.14 -9.91 3.09
CA TYR A 44 21.32 -8.50 3.46
C TYR A 44 22.62 -7.91 2.88
N ASP A 45 23.48 -8.75 2.31
CA ASP A 45 24.78 -8.44 1.72
C ASP A 45 24.73 -7.40 0.56
N ASN A 46 23.53 -7.12 0.03
CA ASN A 46 23.28 -6.18 -1.07
C ASN A 46 22.22 -5.10 -0.71
N PHE A 47 22.07 -4.72 0.56
CA PHE A 47 21.19 -3.60 0.93
C PHE A 47 21.72 -2.27 0.35
N ASN A 48 21.11 -1.83 -0.76
CA ASN A 48 21.41 -0.56 -1.42
C ASN A 48 20.33 0.46 -1.03
N PRO A 49 20.66 1.60 -0.38
CA PRO A 49 19.66 2.61 0.04
C PRO A 49 18.98 3.36 -1.12
N VAL A 50 19.33 3.06 -2.38
CA VAL A 50 18.59 3.49 -3.59
C VAL A 50 17.36 2.62 -3.84
N ASP A 51 17.21 1.51 -3.12
CA ASP A 51 15.94 0.85 -3.03
C ASP A 51 15.02 1.73 -2.16
N ALA A 52 14.28 2.51 -2.92
CA ALA A 52 13.52 3.64 -2.52
C ALA A 52 12.24 3.62 -3.31
N LYS A 53 11.15 3.47 -2.59
CA LYS A 53 9.88 3.84 -3.15
C LYS A 53 8.96 4.24 -1.98
N LEU A 54 9.35 5.20 -1.12
CA LEU A 54 8.54 5.99 -0.15
C LEU A 54 7.30 5.43 0.62
N LYS A 55 7.07 5.69 1.92
CA LYS A 55 5.74 5.54 2.59
C LYS A 55 5.11 6.93 2.77
N HIS A 56 5.07 7.49 3.98
CA HIS A 56 5.94 8.67 4.07
C HIS A 56 7.39 8.18 3.97
N GLY A 57 8.31 8.94 3.42
CA GLY A 57 9.69 8.46 3.34
C GLY A 57 10.36 8.23 4.69
N ALA A 58 11.60 7.79 4.62
CA ALA A 58 12.49 7.75 5.77
C ALA A 58 12.45 9.08 6.52
N ARG A 59 12.36 8.97 7.84
CA ARG A 59 12.10 10.08 8.74
C ARG A 59 12.88 9.85 10.02
N THR A 60 13.05 10.92 10.78
CA THR A 60 13.42 10.84 12.19
C THR A 60 12.35 10.06 12.99
N PRO A 61 12.72 9.49 14.15
CA PRO A 61 11.78 8.76 15.01
C PRO A 61 10.63 9.66 15.50
N LEU A 62 9.51 9.02 15.85
CA LEU A 62 8.36 9.67 16.49
C LEU A 62 8.47 9.68 18.02
N ASN A 63 9.56 9.13 18.57
CA ASN A 63 9.74 8.98 20.01
C ASN A 63 11.22 9.08 20.43
N THR A 64 11.44 9.38 21.71
CA THR A 64 12.76 9.45 22.38
C THR A 64 12.89 8.45 23.53
N ILE A 65 12.07 7.40 23.55
CA ILE A 65 12.09 6.38 24.61
C ILE A 65 13.40 5.59 24.55
N TYR A 66 13.84 5.25 23.33
CA TYR A 66 15.10 4.56 23.05
C TYR A 66 16.09 5.50 22.38
N ASN A 67 16.58 6.51 23.11
CA ASN A 67 17.55 7.48 22.60
C ASN A 67 18.99 6.96 22.76
N PHE A 68 19.49 6.24 21.74
CA PHE A 68 20.85 5.70 21.74
C PHE A 68 21.92 6.79 21.66
N ASP A 69 23.02 6.60 22.39
CA ASP A 69 24.14 7.55 22.43
C ASP A 69 24.83 7.72 21.06
N GLY A 70 25.31 8.94 20.80
CA GLY A 70 26.06 9.27 19.58
C GLY A 70 25.21 9.54 18.33
N VAL A 71 23.88 9.35 18.39
CA VAL A 71 22.97 9.61 17.25
C VAL A 71 22.64 11.09 17.14
N ASN A 72 23.06 11.75 16.05
CA ASN A 72 22.73 13.14 15.74
C ASN A 72 21.95 13.24 14.43
N TRP A 73 20.66 13.54 14.53
CA TRP A 73 19.75 13.75 13.41
C TRP A 73 20.03 15.12 12.77
N THR A 74 20.80 15.13 11.69
CA THR A 74 21.20 16.36 10.97
C THR A 74 20.75 16.38 9.50
N HIS A 75 20.24 15.26 8.98
CA HIS A 75 19.90 15.09 7.56
C HIS A 75 18.42 15.37 7.22
N CYS A 76 17.69 16.06 8.10
CA CYS A 76 16.40 16.63 7.75
C CYS A 76 16.54 17.94 6.97
N ARG A 77 15.66 18.12 5.99
CA ARG A 77 15.29 19.44 5.46
C ARG A 77 13.78 19.49 5.45
N ASP A 78 13.22 20.65 5.75
CA ASP A 78 11.78 20.89 5.67
C ASP A 78 11.30 20.96 4.21
N HIS A 79 11.31 19.82 3.52
CA HIS A 79 10.78 19.63 2.17
C HIS A 79 9.26 19.80 2.09
N TYR A 80 8.58 20.00 3.22
CA TYR A 80 7.17 20.37 3.30
C TYR A 80 6.94 21.87 3.05
N GLN A 81 7.95 22.71 3.28
CA GLN A 81 7.82 24.16 3.10
C GLN A 81 7.71 24.48 1.60
N THR A 82 6.73 25.31 1.27
CA THR A 82 6.37 25.72 -0.10
C THR A 82 6.52 27.24 -0.19
N HIS A 83 6.72 27.77 -1.40
CA HIS A 83 6.68 29.23 -1.58
C HIS A 83 5.32 29.86 -1.23
N ALA A 84 4.21 29.09 -1.26
CA ALA A 84 2.88 29.57 -0.86
C ALA A 84 2.77 29.86 0.65
N TYR A 85 3.52 29.13 1.49
CA TYR A 85 3.47 29.30 2.96
C TYR A 85 4.71 29.98 3.55
N SER A 86 5.84 29.93 2.85
CA SER A 86 7.10 30.54 3.27
C SER A 86 7.80 31.13 2.04
N PRO A 87 7.61 32.43 1.76
CA PRO A 87 8.21 33.09 0.59
C PRO A 87 9.74 32.99 0.56
N SER A 88 10.39 32.91 1.71
CA SER A 88 11.85 32.76 1.87
C SER A 88 12.33 31.30 1.80
N SER A 89 11.43 30.32 1.71
CA SER A 89 11.81 28.90 1.60
C SER A 89 12.63 28.66 0.32
N ARG A 90 13.59 27.73 0.40
CA ARG A 90 14.33 27.23 -0.77
C ARG A 90 13.72 25.91 -1.23
N ALA A 91 12.41 25.96 -1.50
CA ALA A 91 11.60 24.82 -1.87
C ALA A 91 12.26 24.01 -2.99
N ARG A 92 12.44 22.71 -2.75
CA ARG A 92 12.84 21.74 -3.77
C ARG A 92 11.63 20.88 -4.11
N GLY A 93 11.43 20.63 -5.39
CA GLY A 93 10.28 19.89 -5.90
C GLY A 93 9.03 20.72 -6.19
N VAL A 94 7.99 20.02 -6.65
CA VAL A 94 6.71 20.59 -7.10
C VAL A 94 6.00 21.34 -5.98
N GLU A 95 5.46 22.51 -6.31
CA GLU A 95 4.70 23.33 -5.35
C GLU A 95 3.29 22.82 -5.15
N VAL A 96 2.81 22.89 -3.91
CA VAL A 96 1.49 22.39 -3.49
C VAL A 96 0.84 23.37 -2.52
N GLU A 97 -0.49 23.41 -2.55
CA GLU A 97 -1.33 24.10 -1.59
C GLU A 97 -2.35 23.10 -1.03
N LEU A 98 -2.42 23.00 0.31
CA LEU A 98 -3.40 22.19 1.00
C LEU A 98 -4.75 22.88 1.04
N HIS A 99 -5.79 22.14 0.68
CA HIS A 99 -7.19 22.55 0.66
C HIS A 99 -7.99 21.64 1.60
N ASP A 100 -8.99 22.18 2.29
CA ASP A 100 -9.92 21.40 3.11
C ASP A 100 -11.00 20.68 2.26
N GLU A 101 -11.96 20.01 2.91
CA GLU A 101 -13.06 19.32 2.22
C GLU A 101 -14.01 20.27 1.47
N ASN A 102 -13.95 21.58 1.72
CA ASN A 102 -14.74 22.62 1.06
C ASN A 102 -13.95 23.30 -0.08
N GLY A 103 -12.67 22.96 -0.28
CA GLY A 103 -11.78 23.63 -1.23
C GLY A 103 -11.21 24.96 -0.72
N HIS A 104 -11.18 25.18 0.59
CA HIS A 104 -10.55 26.35 1.20
C HIS A 104 -9.06 26.09 1.52
N PRO A 105 -8.13 26.98 1.13
CA PRO A 105 -6.72 26.85 1.49
C PRO A 105 -6.50 26.81 3.00
N GLN A 106 -5.62 25.92 3.45
CA GLN A 106 -5.24 25.77 4.85
C GLN A 106 -3.70 25.69 5.03
N PRO A 107 -3.13 26.28 6.09
CA PRO A 107 -1.68 26.31 6.30
C PRO A 107 -1.16 25.01 6.92
N PRO A 108 -0.10 24.38 6.37
CA PRO A 108 0.61 23.28 7.01
C PRO A 108 1.75 23.75 7.94
N PRO A 109 2.14 22.93 8.92
CA PRO A 109 1.49 21.68 9.33
C PRO A 109 0.36 21.92 10.34
N ILE A 110 -0.62 21.02 10.35
CA ILE A 110 -1.76 21.13 11.28
C ILE A 110 -1.57 20.20 12.48
N LEU A 111 -1.24 18.92 12.24
CA LEU A 111 -1.26 17.90 13.31
C LEU A 111 0.09 17.68 13.99
N ASP A 112 1.22 17.99 13.35
CA ASP A 112 2.56 17.75 13.93
C ASP A 112 3.35 19.04 14.25
N ALA A 113 2.70 20.21 14.28
CA ALA A 113 3.37 21.51 14.40
C ALA A 113 4.43 21.61 15.53
N ASN A 114 4.11 21.08 16.71
CA ASN A 114 4.90 21.23 17.93
C ASN A 114 5.77 20.00 18.29
N THR A 115 6.19 19.19 17.32
CA THR A 115 7.05 18.03 17.61
C THR A 115 8.40 18.41 18.26
N PRO A 116 8.88 17.66 19.28
CA PRO A 116 10.18 17.87 19.93
C PRO A 116 11.36 17.92 18.97
N VAL A 117 12.40 18.65 19.37
CA VAL A 117 13.70 18.67 18.68
C VAL A 117 14.58 17.56 19.24
N LEU A 118 15.19 16.79 18.34
CA LEU A 118 16.13 15.70 18.61
C LEU A 118 17.58 16.21 18.60
N PRO A 119 18.54 15.46 19.18
CA PRO A 119 19.97 15.72 18.99
C PRO A 119 20.31 15.86 17.50
N GLY A 120 21.16 16.83 17.14
CA GLY A 120 21.44 17.23 15.76
C GLY A 120 20.52 18.31 15.18
N GLY A 121 19.39 18.62 15.82
CA GLY A 121 18.53 19.78 15.50
C GLY A 121 17.29 19.48 14.64
N CYS A 122 17.15 18.25 14.13
CA CYS A 122 15.91 17.81 13.48
C CYS A 122 14.75 17.65 14.48
N ARG A 123 13.51 17.77 14.03
CA ARG A 123 12.33 17.43 14.86
C ARG A 123 11.97 15.95 14.76
N GLN A 124 11.23 15.44 15.74
CA GLN A 124 10.58 14.13 15.67
C GLN A 124 9.61 14.06 14.47
N GLY A 125 9.61 12.92 13.79
CA GLY A 125 8.73 12.64 12.66
C GLY A 125 9.01 13.43 11.37
N THR A 126 10.12 14.18 11.27
CA THR A 126 10.49 14.95 10.08
C THR A 126 11.08 14.03 9.00
N LEU A 127 10.64 14.21 7.76
CA LEU A 127 11.18 13.51 6.58
C LEU A 127 12.67 13.86 6.40
N THR A 128 13.54 12.87 6.24
CA THR A 128 14.97 13.09 5.97
C THR A 128 15.23 13.31 4.48
N GLU A 129 16.42 13.79 4.12
CA GLU A 129 16.83 13.92 2.72
C GLU A 129 16.82 12.56 2.01
N ALA A 130 17.16 11.47 2.73
CA ALA A 130 16.99 10.10 2.24
C ALA A 130 15.51 9.82 1.94
N GLY A 131 14.60 10.08 2.89
CA GLY A 131 13.17 9.89 2.69
C GLY A 131 12.57 10.73 1.56
N TYR A 132 13.09 11.94 1.32
CA TYR A 132 12.68 12.75 0.18
C TYR A 132 13.18 12.20 -1.15
N ARG A 133 14.43 11.71 -1.23
CA ARG A 133 14.92 10.99 -2.42
C ARG A 133 14.04 9.77 -2.69
N MET A 134 13.68 9.03 -1.65
CA MET A 134 12.78 7.89 -1.80
C MET A 134 11.47 8.25 -2.50
N ALA A 135 11.00 9.49 -2.32
CA ALA A 135 9.77 9.98 -2.94
C ALA A 135 9.96 10.30 -4.41
N VAL A 136 11.10 10.88 -4.76
CA VAL A 136 11.46 11.19 -6.15
C VAL A 136 11.61 9.89 -6.94
N ASP A 137 12.16 8.83 -6.34
CA ASP A 137 12.31 7.52 -6.98
C ASP A 137 10.95 6.84 -7.23
N VAL A 138 9.96 7.01 -6.34
CA VAL A 138 8.54 6.64 -6.58
C VAL A 138 7.99 7.40 -7.78
N GLY A 139 8.10 8.72 -7.76
CA GLY A 139 7.65 9.57 -8.85
C GLY A 139 8.24 9.11 -10.19
N THR A 140 9.52 8.77 -10.18
CA THR A 140 10.24 8.28 -11.36
C THR A 140 9.73 6.91 -11.81
N TRP A 141 9.45 5.99 -10.88
CA TRP A 141 8.81 4.70 -11.21
C TRP A 141 7.43 4.89 -11.87
N LEU A 142 6.60 5.77 -11.31
CA LEU A 142 5.29 6.12 -11.86
C LEU A 142 5.41 6.73 -13.26
N ARG A 143 6.34 7.68 -13.42
CA ARG A 143 6.62 8.32 -14.71
C ARG A 143 6.96 7.28 -15.76
N ASN A 144 7.84 6.33 -15.43
CA ASN A 144 8.26 5.27 -16.33
C ASN A 144 7.13 4.30 -16.71
N ARG A 145 6.14 4.09 -15.82
CA ARG A 145 5.03 3.17 -16.08
C ARG A 145 3.83 3.81 -16.79
N TYR A 146 3.47 5.06 -16.46
CA TYR A 146 2.22 5.67 -16.92
C TYR A 146 2.40 6.91 -17.80
N VAL A 147 3.55 7.60 -17.75
CA VAL A 147 3.80 8.79 -18.57
C VAL A 147 4.64 8.44 -19.80
N THR A 148 5.77 7.74 -19.63
CA THR A 148 6.63 7.39 -20.76
C THR A 148 6.13 6.14 -21.48
N SER A 149 6.39 6.05 -22.78
CA SER A 149 6.15 4.85 -23.59
C SER A 149 7.14 3.71 -23.31
N ALA A 150 7.98 3.82 -22.26
CA ALA A 150 9.01 2.83 -21.91
C ALA A 150 8.50 1.71 -20.98
N GLY A 151 7.26 1.81 -20.48
CA GLY A 151 6.60 0.71 -19.77
C GLY A 151 6.42 -0.52 -20.68
N SER A 152 6.71 -1.71 -20.15
CA SER A 152 6.54 -3.00 -20.86
C SER A 152 5.08 -3.41 -21.10
N ASP A 153 4.15 -2.70 -20.47
CA ASP A 153 2.71 -2.98 -20.44
C ASP A 153 1.98 -1.85 -21.19
N ALA A 154 0.70 -2.06 -21.56
CA ALA A 154 -0.13 -1.08 -22.28
C ALA A 154 -0.51 0.19 -21.46
N THR A 155 0.25 0.51 -20.41
CA THR A 155 0.06 1.68 -19.53
C THR A 155 0.82 2.92 -19.99
N GLY A 156 1.83 2.78 -20.86
CA GLY A 156 2.69 3.89 -21.28
C GLY A 156 1.92 4.98 -22.04
N GLY A 157 2.02 6.23 -21.58
CA GLY A 157 1.28 7.37 -22.14
C GLY A 157 -0.16 7.55 -21.65
N PHE A 158 -0.59 6.79 -20.64
CA PHE A 158 -1.90 6.94 -19.99
C PHE A 158 -2.06 8.31 -19.28
N LEU A 159 -1.01 8.72 -18.55
CA LEU A 159 -0.91 10.04 -17.94
C LEU A 159 -0.13 10.99 -18.85
N PRO A 160 -0.56 12.25 -18.99
CA PRO A 160 0.19 13.24 -19.75
C PRO A 160 1.52 13.58 -19.06
N ASP A 161 2.50 13.93 -19.88
CA ASP A 161 3.73 14.55 -19.40
C ASP A 161 3.46 16.04 -19.15
N MET A 162 3.15 16.41 -17.90
CA MET A 162 2.70 17.77 -17.57
C MET A 162 3.73 18.84 -17.94
N GLU A 163 3.25 19.91 -18.57
CA GLU A 163 3.98 21.17 -18.79
C GLU A 163 3.49 22.21 -17.77
N PRO A 164 4.31 23.22 -17.40
CA PRO A 164 3.88 24.29 -16.51
C PRO A 164 2.95 25.27 -17.24
N ARG A 165 1.71 24.85 -17.48
CA ARG A 165 0.64 25.59 -18.17
C ARG A 165 -0.73 25.41 -17.50
N GLY A 166 -0.74 25.43 -16.16
CA GLY A 166 -1.94 25.20 -15.34
C GLY A 166 -2.03 23.76 -14.79
N TRP A 167 -2.97 23.56 -13.87
CA TRP A 167 -3.34 22.27 -13.32
C TRP A 167 -4.65 21.78 -13.93
N ASP A 168 -4.73 20.50 -14.25
CA ASP A 168 -5.92 19.85 -14.77
C ASP A 168 -6.37 18.76 -13.79
N PRO A 169 -7.53 18.91 -13.12
CA PRO A 169 -8.05 17.91 -12.17
C PRO A 169 -8.49 16.60 -12.84
N GLU A 170 -8.72 16.56 -14.17
CA GLU A 170 -8.95 15.31 -14.89
C GLU A 170 -7.67 14.46 -14.97
N VAL A 171 -6.48 15.07 -14.85
CA VAL A 171 -5.21 14.33 -14.80
C VAL A 171 -5.05 13.62 -13.46
N ALA A 172 -5.21 14.35 -12.35
CA ALA A 172 -5.14 13.72 -11.04
C ALA A 172 -5.94 14.43 -9.93
N THR A 173 -6.42 13.64 -8.98
CA THR A 173 -6.83 14.09 -7.64
C THR A 173 -5.70 13.79 -6.65
N LEU A 174 -5.25 14.80 -5.90
CA LEU A 174 -4.16 14.70 -4.92
C LEU A 174 -4.70 14.83 -3.49
N ARG A 175 -4.25 13.97 -2.57
CA ARG A 175 -4.59 14.04 -1.15
C ARG A 175 -3.41 13.65 -0.24
N THR A 176 -3.28 14.32 0.90
CA THR A 176 -2.31 14.01 1.97
C THR A 176 -2.92 14.20 3.34
N THR A 177 -2.46 13.46 4.34
CA THR A 177 -2.70 13.88 5.74
C THR A 177 -1.96 15.21 5.99
N PRO A 178 -2.46 16.12 6.86
CA PRO A 178 -1.87 17.45 7.07
C PRO A 178 -0.66 17.44 8.03
N ILE A 179 0.26 16.49 7.78
CA ILE A 179 1.45 16.21 8.57
C ILE A 179 2.70 16.48 7.72
N ARG A 180 3.73 17.15 8.26
CA ARG A 180 4.92 17.58 7.50
C ARG A 180 5.51 16.50 6.60
N ARG A 181 5.70 15.30 7.15
CA ARG A 181 6.33 14.18 6.43
C ARG A 181 5.51 13.65 5.25
N THR A 182 4.18 13.60 5.33
CA THR A 182 3.31 13.12 4.24
C THR A 182 3.14 14.17 3.15
N ILE A 183 3.13 15.46 3.51
CA ILE A 183 3.16 16.57 2.56
C ILE A 183 4.49 16.60 1.77
N ALA A 184 5.63 16.52 2.47
CA ALA A 184 6.96 16.48 1.86
C ALA A 184 7.16 15.24 0.96
N THR A 185 6.63 14.11 1.41
CA THR A 185 6.51 12.84 0.68
C THR A 185 5.76 13.04 -0.64
N LEU A 186 4.54 13.60 -0.60
CA LEU A 186 3.75 13.87 -1.80
C LEU A 186 4.48 14.80 -2.78
N ARG A 187 5.09 15.88 -2.28
CA ARG A 187 5.92 16.80 -3.09
C ARG A 187 7.05 16.08 -3.82
N GLY A 188 7.71 15.13 -3.16
CA GLY A 188 8.75 14.33 -3.79
C GLY A 188 8.21 13.36 -4.87
N VAL A 189 7.07 12.69 -4.63
CA VAL A 189 6.40 11.85 -5.65
C VAL A 189 6.05 12.66 -6.89
N LEU A 190 5.43 13.82 -6.71
CA LEU A 190 5.08 14.74 -7.80
C LEU A 190 6.34 15.22 -8.56
N THR A 191 7.47 15.37 -7.86
CA THR A 191 8.75 15.79 -8.45
C THR A 191 9.37 14.73 -9.35
N GLY A 192 9.29 13.44 -9.00
CA GLY A 192 9.71 12.38 -9.90
C GLY A 192 8.72 12.11 -11.04
N LEU A 193 7.41 12.27 -10.77
CA LEU A 193 6.33 12.01 -11.75
C LEU A 193 6.31 13.07 -12.86
N TRP A 194 6.33 14.34 -12.47
CA TRP A 194 6.27 15.51 -13.36
C TRP A 194 7.43 16.49 -13.09
N PRO A 195 8.70 16.11 -13.37
CA PRO A 195 9.88 16.92 -13.07
C PRO A 195 9.92 18.28 -13.78
N ARG A 196 9.08 18.53 -14.79
CA ARG A 196 8.93 19.86 -15.42
C ARG A 196 8.22 20.88 -14.53
N LEU A 197 7.42 20.42 -13.55
CA LEU A 197 6.71 21.26 -12.59
C LEU A 197 7.59 21.67 -11.37
N ALA A 198 8.82 21.14 -11.27
CA ALA A 198 9.74 21.44 -10.17
C ALA A 198 10.74 22.57 -10.51
N PRO A 199 10.96 23.55 -9.61
CA PRO A 199 11.80 24.73 -9.86
C PRO A 199 13.31 24.43 -10.00
N SER A 200 13.75 23.27 -9.51
CA SER A 200 15.16 22.85 -9.48
C SER A 200 15.59 22.02 -10.70
N ASN A 201 14.72 21.82 -11.70
CA ASN A 201 15.06 21.05 -12.89
C ASN A 201 16.21 21.72 -13.68
N GLN A 202 17.24 20.97 -14.07
CA GLN A 202 18.35 21.46 -14.90
C GLN A 202 17.85 22.12 -16.18
N GLN A 203 16.76 21.63 -16.79
CA GLN A 203 16.13 22.25 -17.95
C GLN A 203 15.55 23.64 -17.64
N GLN A 204 15.03 23.88 -16.43
CA GLN A 204 14.59 25.21 -16.02
C GLN A 204 15.77 26.14 -15.72
N GLN A 205 16.86 25.64 -15.14
CA GLN A 205 18.08 26.42 -14.94
C GLN A 205 18.75 26.77 -16.28
N GLN A 206 18.73 25.86 -17.24
CA GLN A 206 19.21 26.09 -18.60
C GLN A 206 18.29 27.08 -19.34
N ARG A 207 16.96 26.91 -19.27
CA ARG A 207 15.99 27.90 -19.78
C ARG A 207 16.23 29.28 -19.16
N ARG A 208 16.44 29.39 -17.84
CA ARG A 208 16.80 30.65 -17.15
C ARG A 208 18.05 31.30 -17.74
N ARG A 209 19.11 30.53 -17.98
CA ARG A 209 20.34 31.03 -18.62
C ARG A 209 20.06 31.50 -20.05
N THR A 210 19.39 30.68 -20.87
CA THR A 210 19.04 31.02 -22.25
C THR A 210 18.13 32.26 -22.33
N LEU A 211 17.17 32.41 -21.41
CA LEU A 211 16.29 33.57 -21.33
C LEU A 211 17.09 34.83 -20.96
N ALA A 212 17.95 34.76 -19.95
CA ALA A 212 18.83 35.87 -19.59
C ALA A 212 19.76 36.29 -20.74
N THR A 213 20.31 35.33 -21.49
CA THR A 213 21.08 35.61 -22.71
C THR A 213 20.20 36.22 -23.81
N ALA A 214 18.98 35.74 -24.01
CA ALA A 214 18.06 36.29 -25.01
C ALA A 214 17.66 37.74 -24.67
N THR A 215 17.25 38.02 -23.43
CA THR A 215 16.94 39.37 -22.96
C THR A 215 18.13 40.32 -23.11
N ALA A 216 19.35 39.85 -22.83
CA ALA A 216 20.57 40.65 -23.01
C ALA A 216 20.91 40.95 -24.49
N VAL A 217 20.41 40.14 -25.44
CA VAL A 217 20.64 40.31 -26.88
C VAL A 217 19.52 41.11 -27.55
N THR A 218 18.26 40.90 -27.16
CA THR A 218 17.09 41.48 -27.83
C THR A 218 16.49 42.69 -27.11
N GLY A 219 16.83 42.91 -25.84
CA GLY A 219 16.20 43.91 -24.98
C GLY A 219 14.75 43.57 -24.58
N VAL A 220 14.22 42.41 -25.00
CA VAL A 220 12.86 41.97 -24.69
C VAL A 220 12.89 41.05 -23.46
N GLU A 221 12.28 41.48 -22.35
CA GLU A 221 12.03 40.60 -21.21
C GLU A 221 11.03 39.50 -21.58
N ALA A 222 11.55 38.33 -21.93
CA ALA A 222 10.78 37.11 -21.85
C ALA A 222 10.71 36.67 -20.38
N SER A 223 9.49 36.47 -19.86
CA SER A 223 9.27 35.91 -18.53
C SER A 223 9.28 34.38 -18.57
N LEU A 224 9.70 33.74 -17.46
CA LEU A 224 9.52 32.30 -17.30
C LEU A 224 8.03 31.98 -17.12
N PRO A 225 7.53 30.83 -17.60
CA PRO A 225 6.23 30.34 -17.18
C PRO A 225 6.22 30.15 -15.66
N VAL A 226 5.24 30.76 -15.00
CA VAL A 226 4.99 30.56 -13.56
C VAL A 226 4.67 29.08 -13.34
N LEU A 227 5.34 28.46 -12.38
CA LEU A 227 5.06 27.07 -12.03
C LEU A 227 3.69 26.98 -11.35
N PRO A 228 2.84 26.00 -11.72
CA PRO A 228 1.56 25.82 -11.06
C PRO A 228 1.80 25.34 -9.62
N VAL A 229 1.06 25.91 -8.68
CA VAL A 229 0.88 25.36 -7.34
C VAL A 229 -0.26 24.36 -7.42
N LEU A 230 -0.01 23.10 -7.06
CA LEU A 230 -1.01 22.04 -7.21
C LEU A 230 -1.94 21.98 -5.99
N PRO A 231 -3.28 21.98 -6.16
CA PRO A 231 -4.21 21.81 -5.06
C PRO A 231 -4.17 20.37 -4.55
N VAL A 232 -4.11 20.22 -3.22
CA VAL A 232 -4.03 18.93 -2.53
C VAL A 232 -5.06 18.89 -1.42
N GLY A 233 -5.98 17.95 -1.44
CA GLY A 233 -6.90 17.74 -0.32
C GLY A 233 -6.15 17.29 0.94
N ALA A 234 -6.50 17.85 2.09
CA ALA A 234 -6.08 17.37 3.40
C ALA A 234 -7.19 17.63 4.41
N SER A 235 -7.33 16.77 5.42
CA SER A 235 -8.43 16.90 6.40
C SER A 235 -7.87 17.15 7.78
N LEU A 236 -8.59 17.95 8.56
CA LEU A 236 -8.42 17.95 10.01
C LEU A 236 -8.67 16.54 10.55
N GLU A 237 -8.02 16.16 11.65
CA GLU A 237 -8.05 14.78 12.15
C GLU A 237 -9.47 14.18 12.31
N PRO A 238 -10.51 14.89 12.80
CA PRO A 238 -11.86 14.33 12.90
C PRO A 238 -12.53 13.97 11.56
N LEU A 239 -11.97 14.43 10.43
CA LEU A 239 -12.45 14.18 9.08
C LEU A 239 -11.46 13.34 8.25
N GLU A 240 -10.36 12.86 8.86
CA GLU A 240 -9.37 12.06 8.13
C GLU A 240 -9.87 10.63 7.90
N ILE A 241 -9.71 10.17 6.66
CA ILE A 241 -10.13 8.84 6.19
C ILE A 241 -8.95 7.88 6.04
N MET A 242 -7.72 8.40 6.04
CA MET A 242 -6.52 7.64 5.71
C MET A 242 -5.89 6.89 6.90
N TYR A 243 -6.40 7.06 8.12
CA TYR A 243 -6.04 6.24 9.29
C TYR A 243 -7.15 6.28 10.35
N GLY A 244 -7.17 5.26 11.23
CA GLY A 244 -8.02 5.23 12.42
C GLY A 244 -7.32 5.82 13.64
N SER A 245 -8.01 6.66 14.40
CA SER A 245 -7.62 7.07 15.76
C SER A 245 -8.86 7.35 16.60
N ASN A 246 -8.72 7.45 17.93
CA ASN A 246 -9.82 7.86 18.80
C ASN A 246 -10.39 9.26 18.44
N ASN A 247 -9.61 10.09 17.74
CA ASN A 247 -10.04 11.40 17.26
C ASN A 247 -10.81 11.33 15.94
N THR A 248 -10.57 10.32 15.09
CA THR A 248 -11.39 10.06 13.89
C THR A 248 -12.67 9.29 14.24
N CYS A 249 -12.64 8.47 15.29
CA CYS A 249 -13.78 7.66 15.74
C CYS A 249 -13.68 7.30 17.23
N ALA A 250 -14.56 7.85 18.07
CA ALA A 250 -14.54 7.61 19.52
C ALA A 250 -14.78 6.15 19.94
N ARG A 251 -15.30 5.30 19.03
CA ARG A 251 -15.45 3.86 19.24
C ARG A 251 -14.14 3.08 19.08
N LEU A 252 -13.14 3.65 18.40
CA LEU A 252 -11.84 3.00 18.23
C LEU A 252 -11.07 2.91 19.55
N GLY A 253 -11.20 3.86 20.47
CA GLY A 253 -10.52 3.81 21.77
C GLY A 253 -10.81 2.52 22.56
N PRO A 254 -12.06 2.24 22.95
CA PRO A 254 -12.43 1.01 23.64
C PRO A 254 -12.16 -0.27 22.83
N LEU A 255 -12.20 -0.19 21.50
CA LEU A 255 -11.87 -1.30 20.61
C LEU A 255 -10.38 -1.63 20.63
N HIS A 256 -9.51 -0.61 20.55
CA HIS A 256 -8.06 -0.73 20.69
C HIS A 256 -7.69 -1.30 22.07
N GLU A 257 -8.32 -0.83 23.14
CA GLU A 257 -8.12 -1.41 24.48
C GLU A 257 -8.54 -2.88 24.55
N ALA A 258 -9.64 -3.28 23.91
CA ALA A 258 -10.09 -4.66 23.88
C ALA A 258 -9.13 -5.57 23.10
N MET A 259 -8.58 -5.07 21.99
CA MET A 259 -7.61 -5.78 21.17
C MET A 259 -6.22 -5.83 21.84
N GLN A 260 -5.83 -4.79 22.57
CA GLN A 260 -4.65 -4.81 23.43
C GLN A 260 -4.77 -5.90 24.51
N ARG A 261 -5.93 -6.04 25.16
CA ARG A 261 -6.17 -7.15 26.10
C ARG A 261 -6.10 -8.54 25.45
N ASP A 262 -6.54 -8.70 24.20
CA ASP A 262 -6.37 -9.96 23.45
C ASP A 262 -4.89 -10.25 23.14
N LEU A 263 -4.10 -9.21 22.79
CA LEU A 263 -2.66 -9.29 22.55
C LEU A 263 -1.87 -9.60 23.84
N ASP A 264 -2.12 -8.86 24.92
CA ASP A 264 -1.49 -9.06 26.23
C ASP A 264 -1.73 -10.49 26.75
N ALA A 265 -2.95 -11.00 26.57
CA ALA A 265 -3.28 -12.37 26.91
C ALA A 265 -2.55 -13.40 26.03
N ALA A 266 -2.24 -13.08 24.77
CA ALA A 266 -1.44 -13.93 23.88
C ALA A 266 0.05 -13.88 24.25
N ASP A 267 0.57 -12.71 24.62
CA ASP A 267 1.94 -12.51 25.12
C ASP A 267 2.17 -13.26 26.42
N ALA A 268 1.22 -13.22 27.36
CA ALA A 268 1.27 -13.98 28.61
C ALA A 268 1.31 -15.51 28.41
N ARG A 269 0.90 -16.02 27.23
CA ARG A 269 1.03 -17.45 26.85
C ARG A 269 2.35 -17.75 26.14
N ASN A 270 3.03 -16.74 25.61
CA ASN A 270 4.26 -16.90 24.84
C ASN A 270 5.47 -17.07 25.78
N THR A 271 5.82 -18.31 26.09
CA THR A 271 6.95 -18.67 26.97
C THR A 271 8.31 -18.18 26.48
N GLU A 272 8.43 -17.86 25.19
CA GLU A 272 9.68 -17.40 24.55
C GLU A 272 9.84 -15.87 24.62
N LEU A 273 8.74 -15.12 24.75
CA LEU A 273 8.77 -13.66 24.76
C LEU A 273 9.64 -13.05 25.88
N PRO A 274 9.66 -13.56 27.14
CA PRO A 274 10.59 -13.08 28.16
C PRO A 274 12.06 -13.27 27.77
N ARG A 275 12.40 -14.40 27.15
CA ARG A 275 13.77 -14.70 26.68
C ARG A 275 14.18 -13.76 25.55
N LEU A 276 13.28 -13.49 24.61
CA LEU A 276 13.51 -12.54 23.50
C LEU A 276 13.66 -11.11 24.02
N ASN A 277 12.85 -10.70 24.99
CA ASN A 277 13.00 -9.40 25.65
C ASN A 277 14.39 -9.27 26.29
N GLN A 278 14.77 -10.20 27.15
CA GLN A 278 16.08 -10.19 27.82
C GLN A 278 17.23 -10.14 26.81
N LEU A 279 17.20 -10.99 25.76
CA LEU A 279 18.23 -11.04 24.72
C LEU A 279 18.39 -9.69 24.01
N VAL A 280 17.27 -9.06 23.60
CA VAL A 280 17.31 -7.77 22.92
C VAL A 280 17.72 -6.64 23.86
N ALA A 281 17.28 -6.67 25.12
CA ALA A 281 17.66 -5.67 26.12
C ALA A 281 19.17 -5.73 26.43
N GLU A 282 19.72 -6.92 26.70
CA GLU A 282 21.15 -7.13 26.91
C GLU A 282 21.98 -6.71 25.69
N ALA A 283 21.58 -7.12 24.49
CA ALA A 283 22.31 -6.80 23.27
C ALA A 283 22.31 -5.30 22.92
N LEU A 284 21.21 -4.59 23.18
CA LEU A 284 21.08 -3.16 22.90
C LEU A 284 21.48 -2.24 24.07
N GLY A 285 21.87 -2.81 25.22
CA GLY A 285 22.24 -2.04 26.42
C GLY A 285 21.06 -1.36 27.11
N LEU A 286 19.86 -1.94 27.02
CA LEU A 286 18.62 -1.45 27.64
C LEU A 286 18.42 -2.07 29.04
N ASP A 287 17.54 -1.47 29.85
CA ASP A 287 17.19 -2.03 31.16
C ASP A 287 16.40 -3.34 31.03
N THR A 288 17.05 -4.45 31.38
CA THR A 288 16.51 -5.82 31.35
C THR A 288 15.33 -6.04 32.30
N ASN A 289 15.06 -5.12 33.22
CA ASN A 289 13.89 -5.17 34.10
C ASN A 289 12.63 -4.53 33.48
N THR A 290 12.75 -3.92 32.30
CA THR A 290 11.64 -3.21 31.62
C THR A 290 11.10 -3.98 30.42
N SER A 291 9.78 -3.94 30.22
CA SER A 291 9.18 -4.50 29.01
C SER A 291 9.51 -3.64 27.80
N ILE A 292 10.06 -4.26 26.75
CA ILE A 292 10.35 -3.56 25.49
C ILE A 292 9.05 -3.15 24.80
N LEU A 293 8.91 -1.85 24.51
CA LEU A 293 7.85 -1.31 23.68
C LEU A 293 8.21 -1.51 22.21
N TRP A 294 8.01 -2.73 21.71
CA TRP A 294 8.53 -3.18 20.41
C TRP A 294 8.27 -2.20 19.24
N PRO A 295 7.06 -1.64 19.03
CA PRO A 295 6.84 -0.66 17.96
C PRO A 295 7.66 0.63 18.11
N LYS A 296 7.96 1.06 19.35
CA LYS A 296 8.74 2.28 19.63
C LYS A 296 10.24 2.04 19.47
N LEU A 297 10.72 0.84 19.77
CA LEU A 297 12.11 0.41 19.50
C LEU A 297 12.35 0.26 18.00
N TYR A 298 11.43 -0.40 17.29
CA TYR A 298 11.42 -0.49 15.83
C TYR A 298 11.42 0.89 15.17
N ASP A 299 10.54 1.81 15.58
CA ASP A 299 10.46 3.18 15.06
C ASP A 299 11.80 3.91 15.12
N HIS A 300 12.57 3.70 16.19
CA HIS A 300 13.88 4.32 16.37
C HIS A 300 14.98 3.64 15.54
N LEU A 301 15.09 2.31 15.61
CA LEU A 301 16.10 1.56 14.85
C LEU A 301 15.88 1.64 13.34
N ALA A 302 14.62 1.57 12.87
CA ALA A 302 14.29 1.70 11.44
C ALA A 302 14.64 3.12 10.92
N ALA A 303 14.39 4.17 11.71
CA ALA A 303 14.82 5.52 11.39
C ALA A 303 16.35 5.63 11.28
N MET A 304 17.09 4.98 12.19
CA MET A 304 18.56 5.00 12.18
C MET A 304 19.12 4.31 10.93
N ILE A 305 18.64 3.11 10.61
CA ILE A 305 19.00 2.37 9.39
C ILE A 305 18.76 3.24 8.15
N ALA A 306 17.61 3.90 8.08
CA ALA A 306 17.19 4.64 6.88
C ALA A 306 17.88 6.02 6.71
N ASP A 307 18.39 6.63 7.79
CA ASP A 307 19.21 7.85 7.73
C ASP A 307 20.72 7.56 7.66
N GLY A 308 21.12 6.29 7.77
CA GLY A 308 22.53 5.87 7.81
C GLY A 308 23.24 6.18 9.14
N ALA A 309 22.48 6.33 10.23
CA ALA A 309 23.01 6.60 11.55
C ALA A 309 23.68 5.33 12.15
N PRO A 310 24.71 5.48 13.00
CA PRO A 310 25.40 4.34 13.60
C PRO A 310 24.47 3.58 14.54
N LEU A 311 24.30 2.27 14.30
CA LEU A 311 23.52 1.39 15.17
C LEU A 311 24.25 1.07 16.49
N PRO A 312 23.50 0.73 17.57
CA PRO A 312 24.11 0.21 18.80
C PRO A 312 24.99 -1.03 18.51
N PRO A 313 26.13 -1.22 19.21
CA PRO A 313 27.08 -2.29 18.87
C PRO A 313 26.52 -3.71 18.84
N GLY A 314 25.52 -4.02 19.67
CA GLY A 314 24.84 -5.32 19.68
C GLY A 314 23.57 -5.39 18.83
N ALA A 315 23.26 -4.40 17.99
CA ALA A 315 22.19 -4.45 17.00
C ALA A 315 22.54 -5.38 15.83
N SER A 316 22.78 -6.66 16.14
CA SER A 316 23.03 -7.71 15.17
C SER A 316 21.78 -7.95 14.32
N ARG A 317 21.96 -8.63 13.17
CA ARG A 317 20.82 -9.00 12.32
C ARG A 317 19.77 -9.83 13.08
N GLU A 318 20.19 -10.77 13.92
CA GLU A 318 19.28 -11.60 14.73
C GLU A 318 18.46 -10.73 15.71
N VAL A 319 19.10 -9.76 16.37
CA VAL A 319 18.43 -8.82 17.29
C VAL A 319 17.43 -7.94 16.53
N LEU A 320 17.78 -7.45 15.34
CA LEU A 320 16.88 -6.67 14.48
C LEU A 320 15.70 -7.51 13.98
N ASP A 321 15.94 -8.75 13.54
CA ASP A 321 14.90 -9.67 13.07
C ASP A 321 13.88 -9.98 14.21
N ILE A 322 14.34 -10.12 15.47
CA ILE A 322 13.46 -10.25 16.65
C ILE A 322 12.64 -8.97 16.88
N VAL A 323 13.29 -7.80 16.87
CA VAL A 323 12.60 -6.51 17.08
C VAL A 323 11.54 -6.27 16.00
N TRP A 324 11.84 -6.56 14.73
CA TRP A 324 10.90 -6.40 13.61
C TRP A 324 9.70 -7.33 13.78
N ALA A 325 9.93 -8.61 14.08
CA ALA A 325 8.86 -9.60 14.23
C ALA A 325 7.91 -9.25 15.40
N GLN A 326 8.43 -8.80 16.54
CA GLN A 326 7.56 -8.38 17.66
C GLN A 326 6.90 -7.03 17.40
N ALA A 327 7.62 -6.04 16.85
CA ALA A 327 7.04 -4.74 16.54
C ALA A 327 5.86 -4.84 15.56
N GLU A 328 6.02 -5.61 14.49
CA GLU A 328 4.93 -5.92 13.57
C GLU A 328 3.77 -6.61 14.28
N ARG A 329 4.04 -7.69 15.03
CA ARG A 329 2.99 -8.44 15.71
C ARG A 329 2.17 -7.56 16.65
N HIS A 330 2.82 -6.68 17.40
CA HIS A 330 2.15 -5.78 18.33
C HIS A 330 1.34 -4.70 17.58
N GLU A 331 1.92 -4.01 16.61
CA GLU A 331 1.23 -2.94 15.88
C GLU A 331 0.08 -3.48 15.03
N ALA A 332 0.33 -4.53 14.24
CA ALA A 332 -0.67 -5.13 13.36
C ALA A 332 -1.84 -5.75 14.15
N SER A 333 -1.62 -6.23 15.37
CA SER A 333 -2.71 -6.75 16.22
C SER A 333 -3.71 -5.67 16.62
N ILE A 334 -3.30 -4.39 16.59
CA ILE A 334 -4.15 -3.24 16.94
C ILE A 334 -4.68 -2.54 15.70
N ILE A 335 -3.83 -2.07 14.77
CA ILE A 335 -4.24 -1.16 13.69
C ILE A 335 -4.49 -1.86 12.34
N ALA A 336 -4.10 -3.12 12.21
CA ALA A 336 -4.18 -3.86 10.94
C ALA A 336 -4.45 -5.37 11.13
N PRO A 337 -5.47 -5.74 11.92
CA PRO A 337 -5.60 -7.09 12.44
C PRO A 337 -6.06 -8.06 11.35
N SER A 338 -5.09 -8.71 10.68
CA SER A 338 -5.34 -9.69 9.63
C SER A 338 -6.04 -10.94 10.20
N ALA A 339 -6.84 -11.63 9.38
CA ALA A 339 -7.71 -12.71 9.85
C ALA A 339 -6.96 -13.87 10.52
N ASP A 340 -5.72 -14.12 10.11
CA ASP A 340 -4.79 -15.07 10.71
C ASP A 340 -4.22 -14.57 12.06
N LEU A 341 -3.83 -13.30 12.15
CA LEU A 341 -3.37 -12.68 13.41
C LEU A 341 -4.47 -12.68 14.48
N CYS A 342 -5.71 -12.37 14.09
CA CYS A 342 -6.90 -12.45 14.95
C CYS A 342 -7.20 -13.86 15.47
N ALA A 343 -6.90 -14.88 14.67
CA ALA A 343 -7.01 -16.27 15.10
C ALA A 343 -5.88 -16.62 16.09
N ALA A 344 -4.65 -16.20 15.78
CA ALA A 344 -3.46 -16.44 16.61
C ALA A 344 -3.53 -15.80 18.01
N MET A 345 -4.19 -14.65 18.17
CA MET A 345 -4.45 -14.04 19.48
C MET A 345 -5.33 -14.91 20.41
N GLY A 346 -6.02 -15.93 19.87
CA GLY A 346 -6.88 -16.82 20.65
C GLY A 346 -6.16 -17.93 21.44
N PRO A 347 -6.81 -18.51 22.46
CA PRO A 347 -6.34 -19.75 23.09
C PRO A 347 -6.20 -20.86 22.03
N GLY A 348 -5.04 -21.51 21.97
CA GLY A 348 -4.71 -22.55 20.98
C GLY A 348 -4.18 -22.04 19.62
N GLY A 349 -3.89 -20.74 19.48
CA GLY A 349 -3.28 -20.16 18.27
C GLY A 349 -1.86 -20.64 17.96
N ASP A 350 -1.23 -21.31 18.93
CA ASP A 350 0.11 -21.90 18.95
C ASP A 350 0.13 -23.41 18.64
N GLY A 351 -1.02 -24.01 18.28
CA GLY A 351 -1.13 -25.44 17.98
C GLY A 351 -1.22 -26.34 19.22
N GLY A 352 -1.16 -25.75 20.42
CA GLY A 352 -1.41 -26.43 21.69
C GLY A 352 -2.91 -26.67 21.91
N GLY A 353 -3.38 -27.88 21.62
CA GLY A 353 -4.76 -28.27 21.92
C GLY A 353 -4.97 -28.55 23.41
N GLY A 354 -5.55 -27.61 24.16
CA GLY A 354 -6.07 -27.86 25.51
C GLY A 354 -6.22 -26.61 26.38
N GLY A 355 -7.32 -26.55 27.15
CA GLY A 355 -7.52 -25.54 28.19
C GLY A 355 -8.69 -24.60 27.97
N GLY A 356 -9.90 -25.01 28.39
CA GLY A 356 -11.05 -24.11 28.52
C GLY A 356 -10.89 -23.18 29.72
N GLY A 357 -10.15 -22.08 29.55
CA GLY A 357 -10.03 -21.02 30.55
C GLY A 357 -11.24 -20.07 30.51
N ALA A 358 -12.04 -20.06 31.57
CA ALA A 358 -13.13 -19.09 31.74
C ALA A 358 -12.54 -17.68 31.91
N GLY A 359 -12.72 -16.82 30.90
CA GLY A 359 -12.22 -15.44 30.89
C GLY A 359 -11.77 -14.94 29.51
N GLY A 360 -11.44 -15.85 28.58
CA GLY A 360 -11.11 -15.47 27.21
C GLY A 360 -12.35 -15.14 26.38
N SER A 361 -12.30 -14.05 25.60
CA SER A 361 -13.32 -13.74 24.60
C SER A 361 -13.45 -14.86 23.56
N SER A 362 -14.64 -15.10 23.00
CA SER A 362 -14.86 -16.14 21.99
C SER A 362 -14.10 -15.84 20.68
N SER A 363 -13.86 -16.88 19.87
CA SER A 363 -13.18 -16.72 18.58
C SER A 363 -14.02 -15.95 17.55
N SER A 364 -15.35 -15.98 17.68
CA SER A 364 -16.31 -15.11 16.99
C SER A 364 -16.16 -13.66 17.43
N ALA A 365 -16.19 -13.36 18.73
CA ALA A 365 -16.04 -12.01 19.26
C ALA A 365 -14.72 -11.33 18.87
N ARG A 366 -13.57 -12.05 18.94
CA ARG A 366 -12.28 -11.55 18.41
C ARG A 366 -12.37 -11.19 16.92
N ARG A 367 -12.94 -12.07 16.10
CA ARG A 367 -13.09 -11.83 14.65
C ARG A 367 -14.02 -10.64 14.35
N ARG A 368 -15.07 -10.41 15.16
CA ARG A 368 -15.93 -9.21 15.06
C ARG A 368 -15.14 -7.94 15.38
N ARG A 369 -14.39 -7.90 16.50
CA ARG A 369 -13.51 -6.76 16.85
C ARG A 369 -12.52 -6.43 15.74
N CYS A 370 -11.75 -7.41 15.25
CA CYS A 370 -10.80 -7.20 14.16
C CYS A 370 -11.43 -6.65 12.87
N ARG A 371 -12.62 -7.15 12.51
CA ARG A 371 -13.35 -6.66 11.33
C ARG A 371 -13.80 -5.21 11.54
N GLU A 372 -14.32 -4.91 12.72
CA GLU A 372 -14.81 -3.57 13.04
C GLU A 372 -13.68 -2.55 13.11
N GLU A 373 -12.48 -2.95 13.56
CA GLU A 373 -11.27 -2.12 13.48
C GLU A 373 -10.97 -1.72 12.03
N LEU A 374 -10.86 -2.70 11.13
CA LEU A 374 -10.59 -2.42 9.71
C LEU A 374 -11.71 -1.59 9.07
N ARG A 375 -12.97 -1.82 9.45
CA ARG A 375 -14.14 -1.08 8.96
C ARG A 375 -14.18 0.37 9.47
N LEU A 376 -13.89 0.63 10.75
CA LEU A 376 -13.94 1.97 11.33
C LEU A 376 -12.64 2.76 11.12
N GLY A 377 -11.49 2.08 11.10
CA GLY A 377 -10.16 2.68 10.96
C GLY A 377 -9.75 3.00 9.53
N ILE A 378 -10.04 2.11 8.56
CA ILE A 378 -9.67 2.35 7.13
C ILE A 378 -10.85 2.27 6.16
N GLY A 379 -12.05 1.89 6.62
CA GLY A 379 -13.21 1.65 5.75
C GLY A 379 -13.69 2.85 4.95
N MET A 380 -13.46 4.08 5.42
CA MET A 380 -13.78 5.29 4.64
C MET A 380 -12.83 5.47 3.44
N LEU A 381 -11.55 5.11 3.58
CA LEU A 381 -10.62 5.05 2.45
C LEU A 381 -10.96 3.89 1.51
N VAL A 382 -11.35 2.72 2.03
CA VAL A 382 -11.85 1.59 1.21
C VAL A 382 -13.09 1.99 0.41
N GLN A 383 -14.03 2.70 1.03
CA GLN A 383 -15.20 3.26 0.39
C GLN A 383 -14.82 4.28 -0.69
N ARG A 384 -13.82 5.14 -0.45
CA ARG A 384 -13.34 6.11 -1.45
C ARG A 384 -12.65 5.43 -2.63
N LEU A 385 -11.87 4.36 -2.41
CA LEU A 385 -11.28 3.55 -3.47
C LEU A 385 -12.36 2.91 -4.36
N LEU A 386 -13.43 2.38 -3.76
CA LEU A 386 -14.59 1.87 -4.51
C LEU A 386 -15.29 2.97 -5.33
N GLN A 387 -15.57 4.12 -4.73
CA GLN A 387 -16.22 5.25 -5.40
C GLN A 387 -15.41 5.77 -6.60
N ASN A 388 -14.08 5.87 -6.46
CA ASN A 388 -13.21 6.30 -7.55
C ASN A 388 -13.24 5.30 -8.72
N MET A 389 -13.21 3.99 -8.46
CA MET A 389 -13.34 2.96 -9.50
C MET A 389 -14.72 2.96 -10.14
N ASP A 390 -15.79 3.10 -9.35
CA ASP A 390 -17.17 3.17 -9.83
C ASP A 390 -17.39 4.38 -10.74
N ALA A 391 -16.83 5.53 -10.39
CA ALA A 391 -16.88 6.74 -11.22
C ALA A 391 -16.16 6.54 -12.57
N SER A 392 -14.99 5.90 -12.57
CA SER A 392 -14.28 5.54 -13.81
C SER A 392 -15.07 4.59 -14.70
N VAL A 393 -15.74 3.58 -14.13
CA VAL A 393 -16.63 2.67 -14.87
C VAL A 393 -17.82 3.43 -15.45
N ALA A 394 -18.51 4.24 -14.64
CA ALA A 394 -19.68 5.00 -15.08
C ALA A 394 -19.34 5.99 -16.22
N GLN A 395 -18.19 6.67 -16.17
CA GLN A 395 -17.74 7.55 -17.25
C GLN A 395 -17.55 6.78 -18.57
N ALA A 396 -16.97 5.59 -18.52
CA ALA A 396 -16.71 4.78 -19.70
C ALA A 396 -17.98 4.22 -20.37
N GLU A 397 -19.13 4.25 -19.67
CA GLU A 397 -20.45 3.86 -20.18
C GLU A 397 -21.27 5.06 -20.69
N LEU A 398 -20.86 6.31 -20.41
CA LEU A 398 -21.57 7.52 -20.81
C LEU A 398 -21.13 8.04 -22.20
N PRO A 399 -22.06 8.63 -22.99
CA PRO A 399 -21.69 9.47 -24.13
C PRO A 399 -20.85 10.66 -23.69
N SER A 400 -19.90 11.06 -24.54
CA SER A 400 -18.74 11.92 -24.22
C SER A 400 -19.02 13.40 -23.86
N SER A 401 -20.23 13.77 -23.44
CA SER A 401 -20.72 15.15 -23.55
C SER A 401 -21.48 15.76 -22.35
N SER A 402 -21.53 15.14 -21.16
CA SER A 402 -22.30 15.72 -20.05
C SER A 402 -21.90 15.33 -18.61
N SER A 403 -20.61 15.41 -18.25
CA SER A 403 -20.12 15.51 -16.86
C SER A 403 -18.62 15.85 -16.85
N PRO A 404 -18.06 16.44 -15.77
CA PRO A 404 -16.61 16.49 -15.59
C PRO A 404 -16.06 15.06 -15.46
N SER A 405 -14.97 14.74 -16.16
CA SER A 405 -14.44 13.38 -16.16
C SER A 405 -13.83 13.03 -14.79
N PRO A 406 -13.92 11.78 -14.31
CA PRO A 406 -13.17 11.33 -13.15
C PRO A 406 -11.67 11.42 -13.43
N SER A 407 -10.88 11.75 -12.40
CA SER A 407 -9.43 11.85 -12.52
C SER A 407 -8.81 10.53 -12.99
N ARG A 408 -7.86 10.59 -13.93
CA ARG A 408 -7.12 9.40 -14.40
C ARG A 408 -6.26 8.80 -13.30
N LEU A 409 -5.72 9.64 -12.42
CA LEU A 409 -4.93 9.28 -11.24
C LEU A 409 -5.60 9.77 -9.97
N TYR A 410 -5.72 8.91 -8.96
CA TYR A 410 -5.93 9.34 -7.58
C TYR A 410 -4.64 9.08 -6.80
N LEU A 411 -4.16 10.04 -6.01
CA LEU A 411 -2.89 9.92 -5.27
C LEU A 411 -3.08 10.31 -3.81
N PHE A 412 -2.97 9.33 -2.92
CA PHE A 412 -3.08 9.48 -1.47
C PHE A 412 -1.71 9.32 -0.79
N SER A 413 -1.32 10.28 0.05
CA SER A 413 -0.11 10.26 0.89
C SER A 413 -0.45 10.06 2.37
N GLY A 414 -0.09 8.89 2.91
CA GLY A 414 -0.52 8.40 4.23
C GLY A 414 0.60 7.72 5.05
N HIS A 415 0.22 6.74 5.88
CA HIS A 415 1.03 6.20 6.98
C HIS A 415 1.12 4.66 6.96
N ASP A 416 1.80 4.08 7.96
CA ASP A 416 1.69 2.67 8.37
C ASP A 416 0.25 2.26 8.59
N SER A 417 -0.46 3.06 9.38
CA SER A 417 -1.88 2.96 9.67
C SER A 417 -2.79 3.20 8.46
N SER A 418 -2.24 3.44 7.27
CA SER A 418 -2.98 3.41 5.99
C SER A 418 -2.75 2.10 5.24
N VAL A 419 -1.50 1.66 5.13
CA VAL A 419 -1.09 0.52 4.28
C VAL A 419 -1.33 -0.81 4.96
N MET A 420 -0.96 -0.93 6.23
CA MET A 420 -1.12 -2.17 6.99
C MET A 420 -2.59 -2.62 7.01
N PRO A 421 -3.58 -1.77 7.37
CA PRO A 421 -4.97 -2.20 7.33
C PRO A 421 -5.48 -2.47 5.91
N LEU A 422 -5.00 -1.76 4.87
CA LEU A 422 -5.38 -2.10 3.49
C LEU A 422 -4.79 -3.43 3.01
N LEU A 423 -3.57 -3.79 3.43
CA LEU A 423 -2.99 -5.12 3.21
C LEU A 423 -3.84 -6.20 3.91
N ALA A 424 -4.25 -5.97 5.16
CA ALA A 424 -5.13 -6.86 5.90
C ALA A 424 -6.50 -7.02 5.22
N VAL A 425 -7.11 -5.92 4.74
CA VAL A 425 -8.34 -5.93 3.90
C VAL A 425 -8.15 -6.75 2.63
N LEU A 426 -6.99 -6.65 1.97
CA LEU A 426 -6.60 -7.44 0.79
C LEU A 426 -6.26 -8.91 1.12
N GLY A 427 -6.55 -9.36 2.35
CA GLY A 427 -6.30 -10.72 2.82
C GLY A 427 -4.81 -11.06 2.95
N GLN A 428 -3.93 -10.07 3.00
CA GLN A 428 -2.52 -10.30 3.26
C GLN A 428 -2.30 -10.55 4.76
N PRO A 429 -1.45 -11.53 5.10
CA PRO A 429 -1.05 -11.76 6.48
C PRO A 429 -0.10 -10.65 6.95
N ALA A 430 -0.10 -10.34 8.25
CA ALA A 430 0.93 -9.51 8.89
C ALA A 430 2.27 -10.28 8.94
N ARG A 431 3.11 -10.08 7.91
CA ARG A 431 4.45 -10.72 7.74
C ARG A 431 5.61 -9.75 7.49
N ALA A 432 5.33 -8.48 7.25
CA ALA A 432 6.32 -7.43 7.26
C ALA A 432 5.63 -6.09 7.60
N TRP A 433 6.13 -5.36 8.60
CA TRP A 433 5.81 -3.94 8.75
C TRP A 433 6.14 -3.26 7.40
N PRO A 434 5.16 -2.67 6.69
CA PRO A 434 5.40 -2.15 5.34
C PRO A 434 6.44 -1.04 5.45
N PRO A 435 7.59 -1.11 4.76
CA PRO A 435 8.72 -0.27 5.11
C PRO A 435 8.41 1.22 4.91
N PHE A 436 9.30 2.12 5.35
CA PHE A 436 9.41 3.39 4.63
C PHE A 436 9.61 2.97 3.16
N ALA A 437 8.58 3.05 2.30
CA ALA A 437 8.43 2.39 0.98
C ALA A 437 7.43 1.19 0.86
N SER A 438 6.13 1.44 0.55
CA SER A 438 5.09 0.36 0.51
C SER A 438 3.72 0.43 -0.31
N HIS A 439 3.62 0.58 -1.68
CA HIS A 439 2.38 1.07 -2.39
C HIS A 439 1.29 0.00 -2.27
N LEU A 440 0.03 0.45 -2.42
CA LEU A 440 -0.98 -0.31 -3.14
C LEU A 440 -1.44 0.46 -4.39
N VAL A 441 -1.06 -0.01 -5.58
CA VAL A 441 -1.68 0.47 -6.83
C VAL A 441 -2.89 -0.40 -7.13
N PHE A 442 -4.01 0.23 -7.49
CA PHE A 442 -5.15 -0.42 -8.11
C PHE A 442 -5.30 0.11 -9.53
N GLU A 443 -4.79 -0.64 -10.51
CA GLU A 443 -4.98 -0.32 -11.92
C GLU A 443 -6.34 -0.84 -12.38
N LEU A 444 -7.23 0.01 -12.90
CA LEU A 444 -8.54 -0.38 -13.42
C LEU A 444 -8.51 -0.50 -14.94
N TRP A 445 -8.65 -1.73 -15.41
CA TRP A 445 -8.54 -2.12 -16.81
C TRP A 445 -9.90 -2.53 -17.38
N GLN A 446 -10.17 -2.17 -18.63
CA GLN A 446 -11.28 -2.74 -19.40
C GLN A 446 -10.77 -3.89 -20.27
N ALA A 447 -11.45 -5.02 -20.24
CA ALA A 447 -11.22 -6.14 -21.14
C ALA A 447 -11.61 -5.73 -22.56
N ALA A 448 -10.79 -6.08 -23.55
CA ALA A 448 -11.12 -5.77 -24.94
C ALA A 448 -12.39 -6.53 -25.37
N SER A 449 -13.34 -5.82 -25.98
CA SER A 449 -14.58 -6.44 -26.45
C SER A 449 -14.29 -7.52 -27.49
N ARG A 450 -15.18 -8.52 -27.63
CA ARG A 450 -15.04 -9.56 -28.67
C ARG A 450 -14.93 -8.97 -30.08
N GLN A 451 -15.46 -7.77 -30.30
CA GLN A 451 -15.37 -7.05 -31.56
C GLN A 451 -14.00 -6.36 -31.74
N GLN A 452 -13.45 -5.73 -30.70
CA GLN A 452 -12.09 -5.18 -30.69
C GLN A 452 -11.02 -6.26 -30.89
N LEU A 453 -11.17 -7.43 -30.24
CA LEU A 453 -10.28 -8.58 -30.46
C LEU A 453 -10.37 -9.12 -31.89
N ARG A 454 -11.56 -9.09 -32.52
CA ARG A 454 -11.76 -9.48 -33.93
C ARG A 454 -11.13 -8.47 -34.89
N THR A 455 -11.31 -7.16 -34.69
CA THR A 455 -10.67 -6.14 -35.55
C THR A 455 -9.16 -6.12 -35.40
N ALA A 456 -8.61 -6.32 -34.20
CA ALA A 456 -7.17 -6.48 -34.00
C ALA A 456 -6.61 -7.74 -34.70
N ALA A 457 -7.34 -8.87 -34.67
CA ALA A 457 -6.96 -10.08 -35.38
C ALA A 457 -7.06 -9.93 -36.92
N LEU A 458 -8.07 -9.21 -37.42
CA LEU A 458 -8.23 -8.89 -38.84
C LEU A 458 -7.14 -7.92 -39.33
N GLY A 459 -6.79 -6.89 -38.54
CA GLY A 459 -5.69 -5.97 -38.84
C GLY A 459 -4.34 -6.70 -38.92
N ARG A 460 -4.06 -7.63 -38.00
CA ARG A 460 -2.87 -8.50 -38.07
C ARG A 460 -2.86 -9.44 -39.28
N ARG A 461 -4.03 -9.92 -39.73
CA ARG A 461 -4.13 -10.65 -41.01
C ARG A 461 -3.87 -9.76 -42.22
N GLY A 462 -4.27 -8.48 -42.19
CA GLY A 462 -3.94 -7.52 -43.26
C GLY A 462 -2.44 -7.29 -43.41
N VAL A 463 -1.71 -7.20 -42.29
CA VAL A 463 -0.23 -7.05 -42.31
C VAL A 463 0.46 -8.35 -42.76
N LEU A 464 0.04 -9.51 -42.27
CA LEU A 464 0.65 -10.79 -42.66
C LEU A 464 0.29 -11.24 -44.09
N ALA A 465 -0.82 -10.78 -44.65
CA ALA A 465 -1.19 -11.03 -46.05
C ALA A 465 -0.38 -10.17 -47.04
N ALA A 466 0.31 -9.13 -46.59
CA ALA A 466 1.21 -8.32 -47.42
C ALA A 466 2.60 -8.97 -47.61
N GLU A 467 3.00 -9.92 -46.76
CA GLU A 467 4.34 -10.54 -46.77
C GLU A 467 4.34 -12.06 -47.02
N ALA A 468 3.19 -12.70 -47.20
CA ALA A 468 3.09 -14.16 -47.42
C ALA A 468 2.65 -14.52 -48.84
N GLY A 469 3.59 -15.10 -49.61
CA GLY A 469 3.30 -15.73 -50.90
C GLY A 469 2.40 -16.98 -50.79
N PRO A 470 1.87 -17.49 -51.91
CA PRO A 470 0.81 -18.49 -51.91
C PRO A 470 1.32 -19.90 -51.57
N GLY A 471 1.22 -20.32 -50.29
CA GLY A 471 1.59 -21.69 -49.95
C GLY A 471 1.68 -22.07 -48.47
N ALA A 472 0.60 -21.91 -47.68
CA ALA A 472 0.49 -22.63 -46.39
C ALA A 472 -0.98 -22.78 -45.95
N GLN A 473 -1.51 -24.01 -45.99
CA GLN A 473 -2.72 -24.36 -45.24
C GLN A 473 -2.33 -24.70 -43.81
N SER A 474 -3.00 -24.12 -42.80
CA SER A 474 -2.93 -24.62 -41.43
C SER A 474 -4.22 -24.32 -40.68
N SER A 475 -4.97 -25.39 -40.39
CA SER A 475 -6.16 -25.39 -39.56
C SER A 475 -5.78 -25.47 -38.07
N SER A 476 -6.13 -24.45 -37.29
CA SER A 476 -6.10 -24.52 -35.82
C SER A 476 -7.34 -23.86 -35.21
N SER A 477 -8.40 -24.67 -35.07
CA SER A 477 -9.62 -24.29 -34.36
C SER A 477 -9.39 -24.34 -32.84
N LEU A 478 -9.33 -23.17 -32.19
CA LEU A 478 -9.35 -23.07 -30.72
C LEU A 478 -10.78 -23.32 -30.20
N PRO A 479 -11.00 -24.28 -29.28
CA PRO A 479 -12.30 -24.49 -28.65
C PRO A 479 -12.47 -23.49 -27.49
N LEU A 480 -13.35 -22.50 -27.67
CA LEU A 480 -13.77 -21.56 -26.61
C LEU A 480 -15.23 -21.81 -26.23
N SER A 481 -15.45 -22.69 -25.25
CA SER A 481 -16.75 -22.89 -24.60
C SER A 481 -16.67 -22.45 -23.13
N TYR A 482 -16.79 -21.15 -22.88
CA TYR A 482 -16.99 -20.60 -21.54
C TYR A 482 -18.49 -20.36 -21.33
N SER A 483 -19.07 -20.97 -20.29
CA SER A 483 -20.52 -21.00 -20.07
C SER A 483 -21.08 -19.61 -19.73
N SER A 484 -22.17 -19.24 -20.40
CA SER A 484 -22.87 -17.97 -20.20
C SER A 484 -23.88 -18.08 -19.05
N SER A 485 -23.47 -17.70 -17.83
CA SER A 485 -24.41 -17.55 -16.70
C SER A 485 -23.89 -16.63 -15.57
N TYR A 486 -23.48 -15.41 -15.91
CA TYR A 486 -23.36 -14.32 -14.92
C TYR A 486 -23.81 -13.00 -15.57
N SER A 487 -24.66 -12.24 -14.86
CA SER A 487 -25.32 -11.06 -15.40
C SER A 487 -24.33 -9.93 -15.71
N SER A 488 -24.59 -9.21 -16.80
CA SER A 488 -23.62 -8.36 -17.51
C SER A 488 -23.75 -6.88 -17.15
N SER A 489 -22.94 -6.43 -16.19
CA SER A 489 -22.56 -5.02 -16.03
C SER A 489 -21.17 -4.81 -15.38
N GLY A 490 -20.62 -5.82 -14.70
CA GLY A 490 -19.27 -5.77 -14.10
C GLY A 490 -18.28 -6.81 -14.63
N SER A 491 -18.61 -7.53 -15.70
CA SER A 491 -17.78 -8.64 -16.24
C SER A 491 -16.52 -8.17 -16.97
N ASP A 492 -16.55 -6.94 -17.46
CA ASP A 492 -15.58 -6.45 -18.44
C ASP A 492 -14.48 -5.60 -17.78
N TYR A 493 -14.56 -5.35 -16.47
CA TYR A 493 -13.57 -4.58 -15.72
C TYR A 493 -12.75 -5.46 -14.78
N TRP A 494 -11.45 -5.21 -14.76
CA TRP A 494 -10.46 -5.95 -14.00
C TRP A 494 -9.57 -4.98 -13.24
N VAL A 495 -9.18 -5.38 -12.04
CA VAL A 495 -8.24 -4.64 -11.20
C VAL A 495 -6.94 -5.43 -11.12
N ARG A 496 -5.82 -4.77 -11.39
CA ARG A 496 -4.50 -5.28 -11.05
C ARG A 496 -4.03 -4.60 -9.77
N VAL A 497 -3.79 -5.37 -8.72
CA VAL A 497 -3.21 -4.85 -7.48
C VAL A 497 -1.70 -5.04 -7.53
N LEU A 498 -0.96 -3.97 -7.30
CA LEU A 498 0.49 -4.05 -7.14
C LEU A 498 0.86 -3.66 -5.70
N TYR A 499 1.69 -4.49 -5.06
CA TYR A 499 2.41 -4.14 -3.85
C TYR A 499 3.91 -4.16 -4.17
N ASN A 500 4.59 -3.14 -3.70
CA ASN A 500 6.02 -3.00 -3.79
C ASN A 500 6.74 -3.08 -5.16
N GLY A 501 6.06 -2.87 -6.29
CA GLY A 501 6.62 -2.98 -7.64
C GLY A 501 6.09 -4.23 -8.33
N ALA A 502 5.76 -5.21 -7.51
CA ALA A 502 5.33 -6.52 -7.89
C ALA A 502 3.80 -6.61 -7.89
N PRO A 503 3.24 -7.54 -8.68
CA PRO A 503 1.90 -8.04 -8.44
C PRO A 503 1.65 -8.45 -6.99
N LEU A 504 0.53 -8.01 -6.41
CA LEU A 504 0.05 -8.53 -5.13
C LEU A 504 -0.98 -9.63 -5.39
N VAL A 505 -0.75 -10.81 -4.81
CA VAL A 505 -1.69 -11.93 -4.91
C VAL A 505 -2.75 -11.80 -3.81
N VAL A 506 -3.97 -11.38 -4.16
CA VAL A 506 -5.12 -11.44 -3.27
C VAL A 506 -5.61 -12.90 -3.17
N PRO A 507 -5.57 -13.53 -1.98
CA PRO A 507 -5.77 -14.97 -1.86
C PRO A 507 -7.09 -15.46 -2.45
N ARG A 508 -7.03 -16.54 -3.24
CA ARG A 508 -8.17 -17.22 -3.90
C ARG A 508 -8.94 -16.39 -4.94
N LEU A 509 -8.62 -15.10 -5.13
CA LEU A 509 -9.35 -14.20 -6.02
C LEU A 509 -8.50 -13.66 -7.17
N SER A 510 -7.18 -13.52 -6.99
CA SER A 510 -6.27 -13.09 -8.05
C SER A 510 -5.51 -14.26 -8.69
N ASN A 511 -4.97 -14.01 -9.89
CA ASN A 511 -3.87 -14.81 -10.43
C ASN A 511 -2.52 -14.36 -9.84
N THR A 512 -1.42 -15.02 -10.23
CA THR A 512 -0.04 -14.69 -9.82
C THR A 512 0.44 -13.32 -10.32
N ASP A 513 -0.19 -12.78 -11.36
CA ASP A 513 0.11 -11.47 -11.95
C ASP A 513 -0.75 -10.32 -11.32
N GLY A 514 -1.51 -10.63 -10.26
CA GLY A 514 -2.23 -9.66 -9.43
C GLY A 514 -3.60 -9.24 -9.97
N TRP A 515 -4.12 -9.93 -10.99
CA TRP A 515 -5.37 -9.58 -11.68
C TRP A 515 -6.59 -10.22 -11.03
N ILE A 516 -7.64 -9.41 -10.81
CA ILE A 516 -8.91 -9.78 -10.18
C ILE A 516 -10.05 -9.14 -10.97
N PRO A 517 -11.18 -9.83 -11.27
CA PRO A 517 -12.38 -9.17 -11.79
C PRO A 517 -12.90 -8.13 -10.79
N LEU A 518 -13.23 -6.92 -11.23
CA LEU A 518 -13.67 -5.82 -10.35
C LEU A 518 -14.84 -6.24 -9.46
N GLY A 519 -15.82 -6.96 -10.01
CA GLY A 519 -16.96 -7.46 -9.25
C GLY A 519 -16.59 -8.43 -8.11
N LEU A 520 -15.53 -9.22 -8.26
CA LEU A 520 -15.04 -10.11 -7.20
C LEU A 520 -14.27 -9.34 -6.12
N LEU A 521 -13.36 -8.45 -6.51
CA LEU A 521 -12.64 -7.57 -5.58
C LEU A 521 -13.64 -6.74 -4.75
N ARG A 522 -14.60 -6.09 -5.42
CA ARG A 522 -15.66 -5.32 -4.77
C ARG A 522 -16.44 -6.15 -3.76
N LYS A 523 -17.02 -7.28 -4.20
CA LYS A 523 -17.97 -8.05 -3.38
C LYS A 523 -17.31 -8.77 -2.21
N HIS A 524 -16.13 -9.36 -2.43
CA HIS A 524 -15.53 -10.30 -1.47
C HIS A 524 -14.38 -9.72 -0.65
N VAL A 525 -13.86 -8.54 -1.03
CA VAL A 525 -12.68 -7.93 -0.39
C VAL A 525 -12.99 -6.53 0.13
N LEU A 526 -13.50 -5.63 -0.70
CA LEU A 526 -13.64 -4.21 -0.32
C LEU A 526 -14.96 -3.89 0.40
N LEU A 527 -16.12 -4.30 -0.14
CA LEU A 527 -17.43 -4.04 0.48
C LEU A 527 -17.60 -4.55 1.93
N PRO A 528 -16.99 -5.67 2.37
CA PRO A 528 -17.06 -6.10 3.77
C PRO A 528 -16.47 -5.12 4.80
N TYR A 529 -15.63 -4.17 4.36
CA TYR A 529 -14.98 -3.17 5.22
C TYR A 529 -15.30 -1.72 4.82
N ALA A 530 -15.84 -1.49 3.62
CA ALA A 530 -16.23 -0.17 3.17
C ALA A 530 -17.34 0.42 4.08
N ILE A 531 -17.18 1.69 4.48
CA ILE A 531 -18.17 2.42 5.28
C ILE A 531 -18.31 3.85 4.76
N GLY A 532 -19.54 4.31 4.59
CA GLY A 532 -19.84 5.70 4.17
C GLY A 532 -19.81 6.68 5.35
N PRO A 533 -19.62 8.00 5.13
CA PRO A 533 -19.48 8.98 6.21
C PRO A 533 -20.64 8.97 7.23
N ALA A 534 -21.89 8.87 6.76
CA ALA A 534 -23.06 8.82 7.65
C ALA A 534 -23.12 7.54 8.50
N GLU A 535 -22.73 6.39 7.94
CA GLU A 535 -22.67 5.12 8.66
C GLU A 535 -21.50 5.08 9.64
N HIS A 536 -20.36 5.69 9.26
CA HIS A 536 -19.19 5.86 10.11
C HIS A 536 -19.49 6.76 11.30
N THR A 537 -20.07 7.95 11.07
CA THR A 537 -20.51 8.86 12.16
C THR A 537 -21.52 8.17 13.08
N ALA A 538 -22.49 7.42 12.53
CA ALA A 538 -23.45 6.66 13.34
C ALA A 538 -22.77 5.57 14.18
N ALA A 539 -21.80 4.83 13.64
CA ALA A 539 -21.04 3.83 14.38
C ALA A 539 -20.16 4.48 15.47
N CYS A 540 -19.42 5.54 15.12
CA CYS A 540 -18.50 6.24 16.02
C CYS A 540 -19.19 7.04 17.12
N SER A 541 -20.50 7.35 16.98
CA SER A 541 -21.32 7.89 18.06
C SER A 541 -21.57 6.90 19.20
N ARG A 542 -21.38 5.59 18.96
CA ARG A 542 -21.51 4.54 19.97
C ARG A 542 -20.14 4.20 20.53
N VAL A 543 -19.79 4.76 21.67
CA VAL A 543 -18.49 4.46 22.33
C VAL A 543 -18.45 3.01 22.86
N ASP A 544 -19.61 2.42 23.14
CA ASP A 544 -19.72 1.02 23.58
C ASP A 544 -19.41 0.02 22.44
N ILE A 545 -18.84 -1.12 22.85
CA ILE A 545 -18.44 -2.26 22.02
C ILE A 545 -19.04 -3.59 22.53
N SER A 546 -19.99 -3.56 23.48
CA SER A 546 -20.63 -4.75 24.04
C SER A 546 -21.28 -5.66 22.98
N ASP A 547 -21.82 -5.05 21.90
CA ASP A 547 -22.38 -5.73 20.72
C ASP A 547 -21.35 -6.61 20.00
N LEU A 548 -20.05 -6.31 20.08
CA LEU A 548 -19.00 -7.14 19.48
C LEU A 548 -18.75 -8.43 20.28
N TYR A 549 -19.24 -8.52 21.52
CA TYR A 549 -19.10 -9.70 22.38
C TYR A 549 -20.29 -10.67 22.30
N ASP A 550 -21.44 -10.24 21.78
CA ASP A 550 -22.64 -11.09 21.71
C ASP A 550 -22.51 -12.18 20.65
N ASP A 551 -22.66 -13.45 21.06
CA ASP A 551 -22.61 -14.63 20.20
C ASP A 551 -24.01 -15.15 19.80
N SER A 552 -25.08 -14.45 20.18
CA SER A 552 -26.46 -14.81 19.82
C SER A 552 -26.83 -14.57 18.35
N ASP A 553 -26.03 -13.77 17.62
CA ASP A 553 -26.24 -13.43 16.21
C ASP A 553 -25.00 -13.81 15.34
N ASP A 554 -24.73 -15.12 15.21
CA ASP A 554 -23.71 -15.66 14.27
C ASP A 554 -24.19 -15.61 12.79
N SER A 555 -25.36 -14.99 12.55
CA SER A 555 -25.91 -14.69 11.22
C SER A 555 -25.38 -13.37 10.64
N ASP A 556 -24.06 -13.21 10.50
CA ASP A 556 -23.49 -12.12 9.69
C ASP A 556 -23.51 -12.48 8.18
N PRO A 557 -24.44 -11.92 7.37
CA PRO A 557 -24.46 -12.17 5.92
C PRO A 557 -23.28 -11.52 5.18
N ARG A 558 -22.44 -10.73 5.86
CA ARG A 558 -21.29 -9.99 5.30
C ARG A 558 -19.97 -10.72 5.53
N ALA A 559 -19.98 -11.91 6.13
CA ALA A 559 -18.79 -12.73 6.30
C ALA A 559 -18.47 -13.56 5.04
N PRO A 560 -17.39 -13.27 4.27
CA PRO A 560 -16.92 -14.19 3.24
C PRO A 560 -16.36 -15.46 3.91
N SER A 561 -17.19 -16.48 4.01
CA SER A 561 -16.77 -17.85 4.28
C SER A 561 -15.87 -18.33 3.13
N LEU A 562 -14.56 -18.15 3.28
CA LEU A 562 -13.56 -18.64 2.31
C LEU A 562 -13.62 -20.17 2.15
N SER A 563 -14.25 -20.89 3.10
CA SER A 563 -14.45 -22.35 3.07
C SER A 563 -15.63 -22.84 2.20
N SER A 564 -16.51 -21.95 1.70
CA SER A 564 -17.75 -22.37 1.01
C SER A 564 -17.75 -22.22 -0.52
N ILE A 565 -16.68 -21.72 -1.14
CA ILE A 565 -16.56 -21.62 -2.62
C ILE A 565 -16.32 -23.02 -3.23
N LYS A 566 -17.40 -23.77 -3.43
CA LYS A 566 -17.40 -24.97 -4.28
C LYS A 566 -17.30 -24.55 -5.75
N VAL A 567 -16.10 -24.66 -6.32
CA VAL A 567 -15.95 -24.74 -7.78
C VAL A 567 -16.66 -26.02 -8.25
N GLY A 568 -17.57 -25.89 -9.22
CA GLY A 568 -18.38 -27.00 -9.73
C GLY A 568 -17.57 -28.02 -10.50
N GLY A 569 -16.95 -28.96 -9.80
CA GLY A 569 -16.36 -30.17 -10.40
C GLY A 569 -17.46 -31.14 -10.82
N GLY A 570 -17.62 -31.33 -12.14
CA GLY A 570 -18.53 -32.34 -12.69
C GLY A 570 -18.18 -33.74 -12.18
N GLY A 571 -19.19 -34.53 -11.84
CA GLY A 571 -19.02 -35.86 -11.25
C GLY A 571 -18.33 -36.85 -12.18
N GLY A 572 -17.31 -37.55 -11.68
CA GLY A 572 -16.56 -38.53 -12.48
C GLY A 572 -15.61 -39.41 -11.67
N LYS A 573 -16.13 -40.53 -11.15
CA LYS A 573 -15.42 -41.70 -10.59
C LYS A 573 -14.69 -41.51 -9.23
N ARG A 574 -15.18 -42.27 -8.24
CA ARG A 574 -14.49 -42.61 -6.98
C ARG A 574 -13.25 -43.49 -7.24
N SER A 575 -12.43 -43.64 -6.18
CA SER A 575 -11.37 -44.64 -5.98
C SER A 575 -9.99 -44.35 -6.61
N THR A 576 -9.01 -44.07 -5.73
CA THR A 576 -7.63 -44.65 -5.75
C THR A 576 -6.74 -44.10 -4.62
N ALA A 577 -7.05 -42.94 -4.03
CA ALA A 577 -6.20 -42.26 -3.03
C ALA A 577 -6.14 -42.91 -1.63
N ALA A 578 -6.52 -44.19 -1.47
CA ALA A 578 -6.54 -44.91 -0.19
C ALA A 578 -5.43 -45.97 -0.05
N ARG A 579 -4.44 -46.03 -0.97
CA ARG A 579 -3.38 -47.06 -0.98
C ARG A 579 -1.94 -46.54 -0.93
N ALA A 580 -1.75 -45.27 -0.59
CA ALA A 580 -0.44 -44.59 -0.59
C ALA A 580 0.06 -44.15 0.80
N ARG A 581 -0.44 -44.76 1.90
CA ARG A 581 -0.03 -44.45 3.29
C ARG A 581 0.57 -45.62 4.08
N GLU A 582 0.89 -46.74 3.44
CA GLU A 582 1.32 -47.98 4.11
C GLU A 582 2.67 -48.55 3.60
N ARG A 583 3.56 -47.68 3.10
CA ARG A 583 4.89 -48.10 2.57
C ARG A 583 6.09 -47.18 2.90
N LEU A 584 5.99 -46.35 3.94
CA LEU A 584 7.12 -45.56 4.46
C LEU A 584 7.33 -45.79 5.97
N SER A 585 7.29 -47.06 6.37
CA SER A 585 7.71 -47.53 7.70
C SER A 585 8.28 -48.95 7.55
N ARG A 586 9.58 -49.03 7.19
CA ARG A 586 10.54 -50.16 7.33
C ARG A 586 11.79 -49.84 6.49
N HIS A 587 12.97 -50.06 7.09
CA HIS A 587 14.33 -49.63 6.71
C HIS A 587 14.70 -48.23 7.25
N ALA A 588 15.16 -48.09 8.50
CA ALA A 588 16.19 -48.82 9.27
C ALA A 588 17.63 -48.38 8.92
N THR A 589 18.20 -47.64 9.89
CA THR A 589 19.46 -47.96 10.58
C THR A 589 20.71 -48.23 9.75
N LEU A 590 21.58 -47.22 9.68
CA LEU A 590 23.01 -47.28 10.02
C LEU A 590 23.49 -45.86 10.35
#